data_AF-A0A8S1FG40-F1
#
_entry.id   AF-A0A8S1FG40-F1
#
_cell.length_a   1.000
_cell.length_b   1.000
_cell.length_c   1.000
_cell.angle_alpha   90.00
_cell.angle_beta   90.00
_cell.angle_gamma   90.00
#
_symmetry.space_group_name_H-M   'P 1'
#
loop_
_entity.id
_entity.type
_entity.pdbx_description
1 polymer ?
#
loop_
_entity_poly.entity_id
_entity_poly.type
_entity_poly.pdbx_seq_one_letter_code
_entity_poly.pdbx_strand_id
1 'polypeptide(L)'
;MNRAVSRLAEACSRLTISQRALVHHFNSAPSSAILPPVPSRIPTTDKGFPANGSVNFPNTPVSVELPALENPQQVYTFPTINRVPLSAPGPILTEILDKLVPALEKGEISAPSYSNVSMWLSPRLLTIRRKKMKKHKRRKRYDRDFFKYQKYHREKKLKAEREFRKRMNGLLNELEAFDPEKYVKDTIAMANKEWQDDLAPTGRKLYPHWSRLMSLEQLYGLPKSDYIDKRAGIPNPEEAEQLKVLREKYAKLYRKK
;
A
#
# COMPACT_ATOMS: atom_id res chain seq x y z
N MET A 1 11.95 31.22 -54.99
CA MET A 1 11.89 31.38 -53.52
C MET A 1 11.27 30.13 -52.92
N ASN A 2 11.96 29.52 -51.95
CA ASN A 2 11.75 28.13 -51.54
C ASN A 2 10.50 27.95 -50.68
N ARG A 3 9.71 26.91 -50.99
CA ARG A 3 8.47 26.50 -50.32
C ARG A 3 8.59 26.36 -48.79
N ALA A 4 9.80 26.14 -48.29
CA ALA A 4 10.13 26.08 -46.87
C ALA A 4 10.05 27.46 -46.19
N VAL A 5 10.44 28.53 -46.88
CA VAL A 5 10.41 29.90 -46.35
C VAL A 5 8.96 30.40 -46.23
N SER A 6 8.11 30.03 -47.21
CA SER A 6 6.69 30.34 -47.21
C SER A 6 5.97 29.72 -45.99
N ARG A 7 6.28 28.45 -45.66
CA ARG A 7 5.68 27.75 -44.51
C ARG A 7 6.16 28.29 -43.17
N LEU A 8 7.39 28.79 -43.10
CA LEU A 8 7.94 29.39 -41.88
C LEU A 8 7.31 30.77 -41.63
N ALA A 9 7.09 31.56 -42.68
CA ALA A 9 6.36 32.83 -42.59
C ALA A 9 4.89 32.63 -42.15
N GLU A 10 4.22 31.59 -42.65
CA GLU A 10 2.85 31.22 -42.26
C GLU A 10 2.74 30.69 -40.80
N ALA A 11 3.80 30.05 -40.30
CA ALA A 11 3.86 29.60 -38.91
C ALA A 11 4.10 30.77 -37.95
N CYS A 12 4.91 31.76 -38.35
CA CYS A 12 5.21 32.93 -37.53
C CYS A 12 4.04 33.94 -37.48
N SER A 13 3.23 34.05 -38.54
CA SER A 13 2.04 34.92 -38.53
C SER A 13 0.90 34.42 -37.64
N ARG A 14 0.93 33.14 -37.23
CA ARG A 14 -0.02 32.58 -36.24
C ARG A 14 0.37 32.83 -34.78
N LEU A 15 1.54 33.40 -34.52
CA LEU A 15 2.06 33.64 -33.17
C LEU A 15 1.93 35.10 -32.69
N THR A 16 1.34 35.99 -33.48
CA THR A 16 1.08 37.37 -33.04
C THR A 16 -0.30 37.50 -32.41
N ILE A 17 -0.40 37.22 -31.12
CA ILE A 17 -1.51 37.67 -30.27
C ILE A 17 -1.09 38.96 -29.58
N SER A 18 -1.55 40.05 -30.18
CA SER A 18 -2.11 41.27 -29.57
C SER A 18 -1.85 41.50 -28.08
N GLN A 19 -1.06 42.54 -27.80
CA GLN A 19 -1.14 43.30 -26.55
C GLN A 19 -2.52 43.97 -26.47
N ARG A 20 -3.40 43.48 -25.59
CA ARG A 20 -4.41 44.31 -24.93
C ARG A 20 -4.45 43.96 -23.45
N ALA A 21 -4.04 44.91 -22.63
CA ALA A 21 -4.20 44.89 -21.19
C ALA A 21 -5.69 44.94 -20.83
N LEU A 22 -6.19 43.87 -20.21
CA LEU A 22 -7.37 43.91 -19.35
C LEU A 22 -7.07 43.06 -18.11
N VAL A 23 -7.28 43.68 -16.96
CA VAL A 23 -7.11 43.18 -15.61
C VAL A 23 -7.98 41.94 -15.39
N HIS A 24 -7.36 40.76 -15.36
CA HIS A 24 -8.04 39.53 -14.97
C HIS A 24 -7.80 39.23 -13.49
N HIS A 25 -8.91 39.21 -12.77
CA HIS A 25 -9.04 38.71 -11.41
C HIS A 25 -8.61 37.24 -11.38
N PHE A 26 -7.80 36.87 -10.39
CA PHE A 26 -7.41 35.49 -10.14
C PHE A 26 -8.62 34.69 -9.63
N ASN A 27 -9.38 34.08 -10.53
CA ASN A 27 -10.27 32.99 -10.17
C ASN A 27 -9.42 31.73 -9.95
N SER A 28 -9.22 31.40 -8.68
CA SER A 28 -8.70 30.11 -8.22
C SER A 28 -9.55 28.97 -8.80
N ALA A 29 -8.91 27.99 -9.44
CA ALA A 29 -9.55 26.75 -9.85
C ALA A 29 -10.20 26.03 -8.65
N PRO A 30 -11.35 25.37 -8.81
CA PRO A 30 -11.89 24.52 -7.75
C PRO A 30 -10.94 23.35 -7.52
N SER A 31 -10.46 23.26 -6.28
CA SER A 31 -9.71 22.13 -5.73
C SER A 31 -10.45 20.83 -6.05
N SER A 32 -9.87 20.01 -6.93
CA SER A 32 -10.29 18.63 -7.14
C SER A 32 -9.99 17.83 -5.88
N ALA A 33 -10.96 17.82 -4.96
CA ALA A 33 -11.02 16.86 -3.88
C ALA A 33 -11.07 15.46 -4.51
N ILE A 34 -10.00 14.70 -4.33
CA ILE A 34 -9.99 13.26 -4.59
C ILE A 34 -10.90 12.64 -3.53
N LEU A 35 -12.19 12.54 -3.85
CA LEU A 35 -13.09 11.64 -3.13
C LEU A 35 -12.75 10.19 -3.56
N PRO A 36 -12.78 9.22 -2.64
CA PRO A 36 -12.69 7.82 -3.03
C PRO A 36 -13.86 7.48 -3.97
N PRO A 37 -13.66 6.57 -4.95
CA PRO A 37 -14.74 6.17 -5.85
C PRO A 37 -15.88 5.56 -5.02
N VAL A 38 -17.08 6.14 -5.17
CA VAL A 38 -18.32 5.59 -4.65
C VAL A 38 -18.51 4.21 -5.30
N PRO A 39 -18.75 3.12 -4.54
CA PRO A 39 -19.09 1.85 -5.14
C PRO A 39 -20.42 2.02 -5.88
N SER A 40 -20.40 1.88 -7.20
CA SER A 40 -21.60 1.78 -8.01
C SER A 40 -22.41 0.58 -7.51
N ARG A 41 -23.53 0.85 -6.84
CA ARG A 41 -24.56 -0.17 -6.59
C ARG A 41 -25.09 -0.59 -7.96
N ILE A 42 -24.68 -1.77 -8.41
CA ILE A 42 -25.31 -2.45 -9.54
C ILE A 42 -26.73 -2.81 -9.06
N PRO A 43 -27.80 -2.27 -9.65
CA PRO A 43 -29.12 -2.82 -9.40
C PRO A 43 -29.15 -4.23 -10.00
N THR A 44 -29.39 -5.24 -9.18
CA THR A 44 -29.72 -6.58 -9.63
C THR A 44 -31.08 -6.51 -10.33
N THR A 45 -31.06 -6.35 -11.65
CA THR A 45 -32.25 -6.51 -12.48
C THR A 45 -32.29 -7.95 -12.97
N ASP A 46 -33.04 -8.79 -12.24
CA ASP A 46 -33.37 -10.18 -12.57
C ASP A 46 -34.33 -10.33 -13.76
N LYS A 47 -34.35 -9.38 -14.72
CA LYS A 47 -35.16 -9.50 -15.94
C LYS A 47 -34.32 -9.14 -17.16
N GLY A 48 -34.34 -10.06 -18.12
CA GLY A 48 -33.36 -10.19 -19.20
C GLY A 48 -33.13 -8.95 -20.06
N PHE A 49 -31.94 -8.90 -20.64
CA PHE A 49 -31.51 -7.90 -21.61
C PHE A 49 -32.38 -7.93 -22.87
N PRO A 50 -33.00 -6.82 -23.29
CA PRO A 50 -33.55 -6.71 -24.63
C PRO A 50 -32.41 -6.54 -25.66
N ALA A 51 -32.52 -7.23 -26.79
CA ALA A 51 -31.48 -7.31 -27.83
C ALA A 51 -31.21 -5.99 -28.61
N ASN A 52 -31.92 -4.90 -28.30
CA ASN A 52 -31.76 -3.61 -28.96
C ASN A 52 -31.35 -2.58 -27.92
N GLY A 53 -30.05 -2.25 -27.89
CA GLY A 53 -29.38 -1.42 -26.88
C GLY A 53 -29.79 0.06 -26.82
N SER A 54 -31.06 0.35 -26.56
CA SER A 54 -31.53 1.67 -26.19
C SER A 54 -31.99 1.66 -24.73
N VAL A 55 -31.11 2.12 -23.84
CA VAL A 55 -31.43 2.33 -22.42
C VAL A 55 -31.98 3.74 -22.28
N ASN A 56 -33.31 3.88 -22.31
CA ASN A 56 -33.97 5.13 -21.97
C ASN A 56 -33.98 5.29 -20.45
N PHE A 57 -33.08 6.13 -19.94
CA PHE A 57 -33.14 6.59 -18.55
C PHE A 57 -34.29 7.61 -18.41
N PRO A 58 -35.28 7.40 -17.54
CA PRO A 58 -36.23 8.46 -17.22
C PRO A 58 -35.49 9.55 -16.44
N ASN A 59 -35.20 10.66 -17.11
CA ASN A 59 -34.75 11.91 -16.50
C ASN A 59 -35.94 12.56 -15.77
N THR A 60 -36.29 12.06 -14.58
CA THR A 60 -37.13 12.82 -13.64
C THR A 60 -36.20 13.56 -12.67
N PRO A 61 -36.15 14.91 -12.70
CA PRO A 61 -35.40 15.67 -11.71
C PRO A 61 -36.20 15.64 -10.40
N VAL A 62 -35.98 14.63 -9.57
CA VAL A 62 -36.48 14.64 -8.20
C VAL A 62 -35.62 15.64 -7.41
N SER A 63 -36.16 16.83 -7.17
CA SER A 63 -35.57 17.81 -6.27
C SER A 63 -35.71 17.31 -4.84
N VAL A 64 -34.66 16.69 -4.31
CA VAL A 64 -34.58 16.34 -2.89
C VAL A 64 -34.12 17.58 -2.14
N GLU A 65 -35.06 18.25 -1.45
CA GLU A 65 -34.72 19.27 -0.46
C GLU A 65 -34.23 18.57 0.81
N LEU A 66 -32.93 18.72 1.10
CA LEU A 66 -32.34 18.23 2.34
C LEU A 66 -32.62 19.22 3.48
N PRO A 67 -32.83 18.74 4.72
CA PRO A 67 -33.03 19.62 5.87
C PRO A 67 -31.83 20.56 6.03
N ALA A 68 -32.10 21.84 6.20
CA ALA A 68 -31.07 22.85 6.42
C ALA A 68 -30.26 22.48 7.66
N LEU A 69 -28.94 22.54 7.54
CA LEU A 69 -28.02 22.31 8.64
C LEU A 69 -28.21 23.43 9.67
N GLU A 70 -28.85 23.13 10.81
CA GLU A 70 -29.11 24.10 11.91
C GLU A 70 -27.83 24.75 12.46
N ASN A 71 -26.67 24.17 12.17
CA ASN A 71 -25.37 24.73 12.50
C ASN A 71 -24.66 25.19 11.22
N PRO A 72 -24.64 26.51 10.90
CA PRO A 72 -23.77 26.98 9.81
C PRO A 72 -22.34 26.56 10.16
N GLN A 73 -21.70 25.81 9.25
CA GLN A 73 -20.29 25.44 9.39
C GLN A 73 -19.51 26.69 9.78
N GLN A 74 -18.75 26.60 10.87
CA GLN A 74 -17.91 27.69 11.35
C GLN A 74 -16.88 28.00 10.25
N VAL A 75 -17.18 29.00 9.41
CA VAL A 75 -16.33 29.40 8.29
C VAL A 75 -15.08 30.02 8.88
N TYR A 76 -13.99 29.27 8.89
CA TYR A 76 -12.68 29.79 9.25
C TYR A 76 -12.14 30.62 8.08
N THR A 77 -12.49 31.90 8.05
CA THR A 77 -11.94 32.86 7.09
C THR A 77 -10.52 33.25 7.48
N PHE A 78 -9.65 33.44 6.49
CA PHE A 78 -8.32 34.02 6.71
C PHE A 78 -8.44 35.41 7.38
N PRO A 79 -7.47 35.80 8.22
CA PRO A 79 -7.52 37.07 8.94
C PRO A 79 -7.59 38.24 7.96
N THR A 80 -8.74 38.92 7.93
CA THR A 80 -8.97 40.14 7.15
C THR A 80 -8.18 41.30 7.77
N ILE A 81 -7.72 42.25 6.96
CA ILE A 81 -7.03 43.49 7.42
C ILE A 81 -7.88 44.29 8.41
N ASN A 82 -9.20 44.25 8.24
CA ASN A 82 -10.14 44.90 9.14
C ASN A 82 -10.41 43.98 10.33
N ARG A 83 -9.70 44.23 11.45
CA ARG A 83 -9.95 43.55 12.71
C ARG A 83 -11.29 44.02 13.27
N VAL A 84 -12.28 43.13 13.34
CA VAL A 84 -13.49 43.39 14.14
C VAL A 84 -13.03 43.52 15.60
N PRO A 85 -13.41 44.58 16.33
CA PRO A 85 -13.07 44.69 17.74
C PRO A 85 -13.64 43.48 18.49
N LEU A 86 -12.75 42.75 19.16
CA LEU A 86 -13.12 41.61 19.98
C LEU A 86 -13.96 42.14 21.16
N SER A 87 -15.28 42.07 21.07
CA SER A 87 -16.15 42.36 22.20
C SER A 87 -16.07 41.19 23.16
N ALA A 88 -15.67 41.45 24.41
CA ALA A 88 -15.70 40.43 25.45
C ALA A 88 -17.13 39.88 25.58
N PRO A 89 -17.29 38.55 25.75
CA PRO A 89 -18.62 38.00 26.01
C PRO A 89 -19.21 38.66 27.26
N GLY A 90 -20.51 38.93 27.24
CA GLY A 90 -21.20 39.74 28.25
C GLY A 90 -21.03 39.23 29.69
N PRO A 91 -21.38 40.07 30.69
CA PRO A 91 -21.09 39.87 32.12
C PRO A 91 -21.61 38.55 32.71
N ILE A 92 -22.53 37.89 32.01
CA ILE A 92 -23.10 36.60 32.40
C ILE A 92 -22.03 35.50 32.44
N LEU A 93 -21.07 35.48 31.51
CA LEU A 93 -20.02 34.44 31.53
C LEU A 93 -18.99 34.67 32.65
N THR A 94 -18.71 35.93 33.00
CA THR A 94 -17.81 36.25 34.10
C THR A 94 -18.41 35.85 35.44
N GLU A 95 -19.71 36.09 35.64
CA GLU A 95 -20.41 35.70 36.88
C GLU A 95 -20.54 34.17 37.05
N ILE A 96 -20.67 33.42 35.95
CA ILE A 96 -20.70 31.95 35.99
C ILE A 96 -19.31 31.39 36.31
N LEU A 97 -18.25 31.98 35.75
CA LEU A 97 -16.88 31.55 35.99
C LEU A 97 -16.41 31.83 37.42
N ASP A 98 -16.79 32.98 37.99
CA ASP A 98 -16.45 33.36 39.37
C ASP A 98 -17.13 32.46 40.43
N LYS A 99 -18.26 31.83 40.09
CA LYS A 99 -18.99 30.91 40.99
C LYS A 99 -18.45 29.47 40.97
N LEU A 100 -17.73 29.08 39.93
CA LEU A 100 -17.28 27.68 39.74
C LEU A 100 -15.86 27.42 40.23
N VAL A 101 -15.08 28.47 40.54
CA VAL A 101 -13.72 28.34 41.07
C VAL A 101 -13.65 29.06 42.41
N PRO A 102 -13.48 28.37 43.56
CA PRO A 102 -13.21 29.02 44.83
C PRO A 102 -12.02 29.94 44.65
N ALA A 103 -12.15 31.20 45.05
CA ALA A 103 -11.16 32.27 44.86
C ALA A 103 -9.74 31.77 45.15
N LEU A 104 -9.06 31.31 44.11
CA LEU A 104 -7.65 31.01 44.15
C LEU A 104 -6.99 32.37 44.32
N GLU A 105 -6.34 32.58 45.46
CA GLU A 105 -5.58 33.79 45.73
C GLU A 105 -4.80 34.15 44.46
N LYS A 106 -5.00 35.40 44.01
CA LYS A 106 -4.32 35.93 42.83
C LYS A 106 -2.83 35.99 43.14
N GLY A 107 -2.15 34.86 43.03
CA GLY A 107 -0.70 34.80 43.08
C GLY A 107 -0.18 35.77 42.04
N GLU A 108 0.74 36.64 42.45
CA GLU A 108 1.39 37.57 41.55
C GLU A 108 1.87 36.80 40.31
N ILE A 109 1.35 37.16 39.14
CA ILE A 109 1.75 36.55 37.88
C ILE A 109 3.16 37.07 37.59
N SER A 110 4.16 36.45 38.20
CA SER A 110 5.56 36.74 37.89
C SER A 110 5.83 36.25 36.47
N ALA A 111 6.48 37.07 35.65
CA ALA A 111 6.95 36.62 34.36
C ALA A 111 7.84 35.38 34.57
N PRO A 112 7.69 34.32 33.74
CA PRO A 112 8.50 33.12 33.88
C PRO A 112 9.97 33.53 33.86
N SER A 113 10.72 33.13 34.89
CA SER A 113 12.14 33.44 35.01
C SER A 113 12.87 32.92 33.76
N TYR A 114 13.56 33.82 33.05
CA TYR A 114 14.43 33.50 31.92
C TYR A 114 15.69 32.78 32.43
N SER A 115 15.51 31.62 33.05
CA SER A 115 16.59 30.68 33.18
C SER A 115 16.96 30.25 31.76
N ASN A 116 18.21 30.51 31.37
CA ASN A 116 18.80 29.96 30.16
C ASN A 116 18.96 28.45 30.37
N VAL A 117 17.85 27.72 30.52
CA VAL A 117 17.87 26.27 30.45
C VAL A 117 18.28 25.99 29.02
N SER A 118 19.51 25.50 28.86
CA SER A 118 20.01 25.02 27.57
C SER A 118 18.87 24.23 26.96
N MET A 119 18.35 24.66 25.80
CA MET A 119 17.18 24.00 25.23
C MET A 119 17.61 22.56 24.96
N TRP A 120 17.27 21.63 25.86
CA TRP A 120 17.51 20.21 25.71
C TRP A 120 16.67 19.84 24.51
N LEU A 121 17.23 20.00 23.31
CA LEU A 121 16.60 19.57 22.08
C LEU A 121 16.39 18.09 22.30
N SER A 122 15.15 17.74 22.65
CA SER A 122 14.75 16.36 22.86
C SER A 122 15.35 15.56 21.70
N PRO A 123 15.99 14.41 21.94
CA PRO A 123 16.57 13.59 20.87
C PRO A 123 15.63 13.41 19.66
N ARG A 124 14.32 13.47 19.92
CA ARG A 124 13.24 13.53 18.92
C ARG A 124 13.31 14.73 17.96
N LEU A 125 13.59 15.95 18.42
CA LEU A 125 13.67 17.14 17.56
C LEU A 125 14.87 17.08 16.60
N LEU A 126 16.02 16.57 17.06
CA LEU A 126 17.20 16.34 16.22
C LEU A 126 16.94 15.27 15.15
N THR A 127 16.26 14.18 15.50
CA THR A 127 15.88 13.14 14.53
C THR A 127 14.87 13.66 13.50
N ILE A 128 13.90 14.49 13.90
CA ILE A 128 12.96 15.15 13.00
C ILE A 128 13.71 16.05 12.01
N ARG A 129 14.63 16.90 12.48
CA ARG A 129 15.43 17.78 11.60
C ARG A 129 16.26 16.97 10.59
N ARG A 130 16.89 15.87 11.04
CA ARG A 130 17.63 14.94 10.14
C ARG A 130 16.71 14.32 9.09
N LYS A 131 15.54 13.81 9.49
CA LYS A 131 14.54 13.23 8.57
C LYS A 131 14.00 14.27 7.59
N LYS A 132 13.68 15.49 8.06
CA LYS A 132 13.29 16.63 7.23
C LYS A 132 14.35 16.92 6.17
N MET A 133 15.61 17.06 6.59
CA MET A 133 16.71 17.37 5.68
C MET A 133 16.94 16.26 4.65
N LYS A 134 16.88 14.98 5.07
CA LYS A 134 16.94 13.83 4.15
C LYS A 134 15.80 13.86 3.11
N LYS A 135 14.56 14.13 3.53
CA LYS A 135 13.39 14.25 2.64
C LYS A 135 13.55 15.42 1.66
N HIS A 136 13.97 16.59 2.14
CA HIS A 136 14.21 17.77 1.32
C HIS A 136 15.28 17.52 0.26
N LYS A 137 16.45 16.99 0.65
CA LYS A 137 17.54 16.64 -0.29
C LYS A 137 17.12 15.55 -1.28
N ARG A 138 16.32 14.56 -0.87
CA ARG A 138 15.79 13.52 -1.77
C ARG A 138 14.87 14.10 -2.83
N ARG A 139 13.94 14.99 -2.44
CA ARG A 139 13.04 15.68 -3.37
C ARG A 139 13.82 16.52 -4.37
N LYS A 140 14.74 17.37 -3.89
CA LYS A 140 15.61 18.18 -4.76
C LYS A 140 16.41 17.34 -5.76
N ARG A 141 16.92 16.17 -5.34
CA ARG A 141 17.59 15.22 -6.24
C ARG A 141 16.64 14.63 -7.28
N TYR A 142 15.44 14.20 -6.85
CA TYR A 142 14.43 13.65 -7.75
C TYR A 142 14.01 14.66 -8.81
N ASP A 143 13.76 15.91 -8.43
CA ASP A 143 13.32 16.97 -9.35
C ASP A 143 14.42 17.31 -10.36
N ARG A 144 15.67 17.43 -9.88
CA ARG A 144 16.84 17.65 -10.75
C ARG A 144 17.06 16.51 -11.75
N ASP A 145 16.91 15.27 -11.31
CA ASP A 145 17.21 14.07 -12.10
C ASP A 145 15.93 13.42 -12.67
N PHE A 146 14.81 14.17 -12.77
CA PHE A 146 13.47 13.65 -13.05
C PHE A 146 13.43 12.78 -14.31
N PHE A 147 13.98 13.28 -15.42
CA PHE A 147 13.98 12.57 -16.70
C PHE A 147 14.80 11.27 -16.67
N LYS A 148 15.88 11.24 -15.89
CA LYS A 148 16.69 10.03 -15.69
C LYS A 148 15.87 8.96 -14.96
N TYR A 149 15.12 9.34 -13.92
CA TYR A 149 14.23 8.42 -13.23
C TYR A 149 13.09 7.93 -14.13
N GLN A 150 12.47 8.81 -14.93
CA GLN A 150 11.42 8.42 -15.87
C GLN A 150 11.92 7.41 -16.91
N LYS A 151 13.10 7.64 -17.48
CA LYS A 151 13.75 6.69 -18.40
C LYS A 151 13.96 5.33 -17.73
N TYR A 152 14.58 5.33 -16.54
CA TYR A 152 14.82 4.11 -15.76
C TYR A 152 13.52 3.36 -15.42
N HIS A 153 12.47 4.06 -15.00
CA HIS A 153 11.18 3.45 -14.69
C HIS A 153 10.50 2.86 -15.92
N ARG A 154 10.59 3.53 -17.08
CA ARG A 154 10.09 3.01 -18.36
C ARG A 154 10.83 1.73 -18.75
N GLU A 155 12.15 1.74 -18.68
CA GLU A 155 12.98 0.56 -18.98
C GLU A 155 12.68 -0.61 -18.04
N LYS A 156 12.53 -0.33 -16.74
CA LYS A 156 12.16 -1.35 -15.73
C LYS A 156 10.81 -1.98 -16.04
N LYS A 157 9.79 -1.18 -16.41
CA LYS A 157 8.46 -1.68 -16.81
C LYS A 157 8.55 -2.52 -18.10
N LEU A 158 9.28 -2.04 -19.10
CA LEU A 158 9.48 -2.77 -20.37
C LEU A 158 10.23 -4.09 -20.18
N LYS A 159 11.17 -4.15 -19.22
CA LYS A 159 11.87 -5.40 -18.88
C LYS A 159 10.91 -6.40 -18.22
N ALA A 160 10.13 -5.94 -17.23
CA ALA A 160 9.14 -6.79 -16.56
C ALA A 160 8.10 -7.33 -17.55
N GLU A 161 7.61 -6.50 -18.48
CA GLU A 161 6.68 -6.90 -19.52
C GLU A 161 7.27 -7.96 -20.46
N ARG A 162 8.53 -7.78 -20.89
CA ARG A 162 9.22 -8.77 -21.72
C ARG A 162 9.41 -10.10 -21.00
N GLU A 163 9.78 -10.07 -19.74
CA GLU A 163 9.90 -11.28 -18.92
C GLU A 163 8.56 -11.99 -18.75
N PHE A 164 7.48 -11.22 -18.54
CA PHE A 164 6.13 -11.76 -18.46
C PHE A 164 5.71 -12.46 -19.76
N ARG A 165 5.87 -11.78 -20.92
CA ARG A 165 5.58 -12.37 -22.23
C ARG A 165 6.42 -13.61 -22.50
N LYS A 166 7.70 -13.59 -22.16
CA LYS A 166 8.58 -14.75 -22.30
C LYS A 166 8.06 -15.94 -21.50
N ARG A 167 7.64 -15.74 -20.26
CA ARG A 167 7.05 -16.81 -19.43
C ARG A 167 5.75 -17.33 -20.02
N MET A 168 4.86 -16.44 -20.46
CA MET A 168 3.58 -16.83 -21.04
C MET A 168 3.76 -17.64 -22.33
N ASN A 169 4.62 -17.18 -23.23
CA ASN A 169 4.96 -17.91 -24.44
C ASN A 169 5.65 -19.25 -24.12
N GLY A 170 6.45 -19.31 -23.05
CA GLY A 170 7.02 -20.57 -22.55
C GLY A 170 5.93 -21.58 -22.20
N LEU A 171 4.92 -21.17 -21.43
CA LEU A 171 3.79 -22.02 -21.06
C LEU A 171 2.98 -22.48 -22.28
N LEU A 172 2.73 -21.58 -23.24
CA LEU A 172 2.02 -21.93 -24.48
C LEU A 172 2.82 -22.94 -25.30
N ASN A 173 4.13 -22.74 -25.44
CA ASN A 173 5.00 -23.66 -26.15
C ASN A 173 5.09 -25.03 -25.45
N GLU A 174 5.14 -25.05 -24.12
CA GLU A 174 5.08 -26.28 -23.33
C GLU A 174 3.76 -27.03 -23.56
N LEU A 175 2.65 -26.30 -23.65
CA LEU A 175 1.32 -26.87 -23.90
C LEU A 175 1.16 -27.36 -25.34
N GLU A 176 1.69 -26.63 -26.32
CA GLU A 176 1.69 -27.04 -27.74
C GLU A 176 2.60 -28.25 -27.98
N ALA A 177 3.76 -28.30 -27.33
CA ALA A 177 4.69 -29.42 -27.41
C ALA A 177 4.29 -30.62 -26.53
N PHE A 178 3.21 -30.51 -25.74
CA PHE A 178 2.79 -31.57 -24.82
C PHE A 178 2.12 -32.71 -25.59
N ASP A 179 2.83 -33.83 -25.69
CA ASP A 179 2.29 -35.09 -26.20
C ASP A 179 1.86 -36.00 -25.03
N PRO A 180 0.55 -36.27 -24.86
CA PRO A 180 0.04 -37.05 -23.74
C PRO A 180 0.50 -38.51 -23.79
N GLU A 181 0.64 -39.10 -24.98
CA GLU A 181 1.06 -40.49 -25.09
C GLU A 181 2.50 -40.67 -24.64
N LYS A 182 3.36 -39.75 -25.08
CA LYS A 182 4.76 -39.71 -24.65
C LYS A 182 4.86 -39.50 -23.14
N TYR A 183 4.10 -38.58 -22.58
CA TYR A 183 4.09 -38.33 -21.13
C TYR A 183 3.73 -39.58 -20.32
N VAL A 184 2.70 -40.34 -20.73
CA VAL A 184 2.30 -41.58 -20.06
C VAL A 184 3.39 -42.65 -20.19
N LYS A 185 3.96 -42.83 -21.40
CA LYS A 185 5.07 -43.78 -21.64
C LYS A 185 6.28 -43.45 -20.79
N ASP A 186 6.68 -42.19 -20.73
CA ASP A 186 7.82 -41.72 -19.92
C ASP A 186 7.54 -41.92 -18.42
N THR A 187 6.30 -41.71 -17.97
CA THR A 187 5.90 -41.92 -16.57
C THR A 187 5.96 -43.40 -16.18
N ILE A 188 5.43 -44.30 -17.03
CA ILE A 188 5.50 -45.76 -16.81
C ILE A 188 6.96 -46.23 -16.84
N ALA A 189 7.76 -45.76 -17.80
CA ALA A 189 9.18 -46.09 -17.91
C ALA A 189 9.96 -45.61 -16.67
N MET A 190 9.69 -44.41 -16.18
CA MET A 190 10.31 -43.88 -14.96
C MET A 190 9.89 -44.66 -13.71
N ALA A 191 8.64 -45.10 -13.62
CA ALA A 191 8.15 -45.94 -12.52
C ALA A 191 8.76 -47.35 -12.53
N ASN A 192 8.98 -47.90 -13.72
CA ASN A 192 9.60 -49.22 -13.91
C ASN A 192 11.13 -49.18 -13.92
N LYS A 193 11.75 -47.99 -13.87
CA LYS A 193 13.22 -47.86 -13.87
C LYS A 193 13.76 -48.31 -12.51
N GLU A 194 14.46 -49.45 -12.49
CA GLU A 194 15.18 -49.91 -11.31
C GLU A 194 16.40 -49.01 -11.03
N TRP A 195 16.43 -48.32 -9.89
CA TRP A 195 17.43 -47.27 -9.58
C TRP A 195 18.76 -47.80 -9.02
N GLN A 196 19.19 -49.00 -9.41
CA GLN A 196 20.33 -49.62 -8.72
C GLN A 196 21.72 -49.08 -9.11
N ASP A 197 21.91 -48.39 -10.25
CA ASP A 197 23.29 -48.11 -10.74
C ASP A 197 23.61 -46.66 -11.17
N ASP A 198 22.69 -45.69 -11.04
CA ASP A 198 23.01 -44.30 -11.42
C ASP A 198 23.80 -43.59 -10.30
N LEU A 199 25.14 -43.57 -10.43
CA LEU A 199 26.03 -42.77 -9.58
C LEU A 199 26.07 -41.32 -10.07
N ALA A 200 26.05 -40.38 -9.12
CA ALA A 200 26.35 -38.98 -9.39
C ALA A 200 27.79 -38.83 -9.92
N PRO A 201 28.12 -37.74 -10.64
CA PRO A 201 29.50 -37.43 -11.04
C PRO A 201 30.49 -37.37 -9.86
N THR A 202 29.98 -37.24 -8.64
CA THR A 202 30.72 -37.27 -7.37
C THR A 202 30.91 -38.68 -6.78
N GLY A 203 30.41 -39.73 -7.45
CA GLY A 203 30.45 -41.13 -7.02
C GLY A 203 29.41 -41.52 -5.97
N ARG A 204 28.51 -40.60 -5.57
CA ARG A 204 27.45 -40.88 -4.60
C ARG A 204 26.21 -41.45 -5.31
N LYS A 205 25.55 -42.45 -4.72
CA LYS A 205 24.26 -42.95 -5.22
C LYS A 205 23.23 -41.81 -5.25
N LEU A 206 22.61 -41.59 -6.42
CA LEU A 206 21.54 -40.61 -6.60
C LEU A 206 20.22 -41.22 -6.16
N TYR A 207 19.91 -41.12 -4.87
CA TYR A 207 18.58 -41.49 -4.40
C TYR A 207 17.58 -40.40 -4.79
N PRO A 208 16.40 -40.76 -5.32
CA PRO A 208 15.33 -39.81 -5.52
C PRO A 208 14.93 -39.16 -4.19
N HIS A 209 14.51 -37.89 -4.24
CA HIS A 209 13.80 -37.32 -3.11
C HIS A 209 12.48 -38.09 -2.92
N TRP A 210 12.36 -38.78 -1.79
CA TRP A 210 11.21 -39.60 -1.39
C TRP A 210 9.84 -38.91 -1.44
N SER A 211 9.74 -37.58 -1.34
CA SER A 211 8.46 -36.84 -1.48
C SER A 211 7.96 -36.73 -2.92
N ARG A 212 8.76 -37.15 -3.92
CA ARG A 212 8.37 -37.13 -5.33
C ARG A 212 7.62 -38.39 -5.75
N LEU A 213 7.71 -39.47 -4.97
CA LEU A 213 7.30 -40.82 -5.40
C LEU A 213 6.39 -41.55 -4.41
N MET A 214 6.50 -41.28 -3.11
CA MET A 214 5.65 -41.86 -2.07
C MET A 214 5.15 -40.74 -1.16
N SER A 215 3.90 -40.84 -0.69
CA SER A 215 3.47 -40.00 0.43
C SER A 215 4.29 -40.37 1.67
N LEU A 216 4.50 -39.40 2.57
CA LEU A 216 5.14 -39.64 3.86
C LEU A 216 4.51 -40.83 4.60
N GLU A 217 3.20 -41.00 4.46
CA GLU A 217 2.45 -42.09 5.09
C GLU A 217 2.90 -43.44 4.55
N GLN A 218 3.08 -43.54 3.23
CA GLN A 218 3.53 -44.75 2.57
C GLN A 218 4.98 -45.10 2.97
N LEU A 219 5.84 -44.10 3.17
CA LEU A 219 7.25 -44.29 3.58
C LEU A 219 7.36 -44.84 5.00
N TYR A 220 6.51 -44.35 5.90
CA TYR A 220 6.51 -44.74 7.31
C TYR A 220 5.47 -45.83 7.64
N GLY A 221 4.78 -46.38 6.64
CA GLY A 221 3.71 -47.37 6.83
C GLY A 221 2.53 -46.84 7.65
N LEU A 222 2.31 -45.53 7.66
CA LEU A 222 1.20 -44.90 8.37
C LEU A 222 -0.09 -45.05 7.54
N PRO A 223 -1.24 -45.23 8.20
CA PRO A 223 -2.53 -45.17 7.52
C PRO A 223 -2.70 -43.80 6.88
N LYS A 224 -3.22 -43.76 5.65
CA LYS A 224 -3.50 -42.52 4.94
C LYS A 224 -4.62 -41.79 5.67
N SER A 225 -4.30 -40.69 6.34
CA SER A 225 -5.27 -39.90 7.11
C SER A 225 -5.21 -38.44 6.69
N ASP A 226 -6.28 -37.96 6.08
CA ASP A 226 -6.41 -36.54 5.68
C ASP A 226 -6.49 -35.60 6.90
N TYR A 227 -6.69 -36.16 8.09
CA TYR A 227 -6.74 -35.43 9.35
C TYR A 227 -5.35 -35.32 9.97
N ILE A 228 -4.78 -34.12 9.93
CA ILE A 228 -3.59 -33.78 10.70
C ILE A 228 -4.03 -33.50 12.14
N ASP A 229 -3.77 -34.44 13.05
CA ASP A 229 -3.97 -34.20 14.48
C ASP A 229 -3.02 -33.08 14.94
N LYS A 230 -3.58 -31.91 15.20
CA LYS A 230 -2.82 -30.73 15.67
C LYS A 230 -2.23 -30.93 17.07
N ARG A 231 -2.64 -31.99 17.78
CA ARG A 231 -2.06 -32.40 19.06
C ARG A 231 -0.90 -33.38 18.90
N ALA A 232 -0.62 -33.88 17.69
CA ALA A 232 0.52 -34.74 17.44
C ALA A 232 1.82 -34.01 17.81
N GLY A 233 2.57 -34.57 18.77
CA GLY A 233 3.80 -33.98 19.30
C GLY A 233 3.60 -33.02 20.47
N ILE A 234 2.37 -32.75 20.90
CA ILE A 234 2.10 -32.14 22.20
C ILE A 234 2.11 -33.28 23.24
N PRO A 235 3.01 -33.27 24.22
CA PRO A 235 3.09 -34.34 25.21
C PRO A 235 1.78 -34.45 25.99
N ASN A 236 1.26 -35.66 26.11
CA ASN A 236 0.20 -35.98 27.08
C ASN A 236 0.70 -35.69 28.51
N PRO A 237 -0.20 -35.49 29.50
CA PRO A 237 0.22 -35.17 30.88
C PRO A 237 1.23 -36.19 31.44
N GLU A 238 1.05 -37.48 31.15
CA GLU A 238 1.98 -38.55 31.54
C GLU A 238 3.33 -38.45 30.80
N GLU A 239 3.31 -38.17 29.50
CA GLU A 239 4.52 -38.01 28.68
C GLU A 239 5.30 -36.74 29.08
N ALA A 240 4.61 -35.68 29.50
CA ALA A 240 5.22 -34.44 29.97
C ALA A 240 6.07 -34.67 31.22
N GLU A 241 5.62 -35.54 32.13
CA GLU A 241 6.39 -35.95 33.30
C GLU A 241 7.64 -36.74 32.91
N GLN A 242 7.51 -37.71 31.99
CA GLN A 242 8.64 -38.47 31.46
C GLN A 242 9.67 -37.55 30.78
N LEU A 243 9.21 -36.55 30.02
CA LEU A 243 10.05 -35.59 29.32
C LEU A 243 10.79 -34.67 30.30
N LYS A 244 10.15 -34.33 31.43
CA LYS A 244 10.77 -33.59 32.53
C LYS A 244 11.89 -34.40 33.18
N VAL A 245 11.64 -35.67 33.49
CA VAL A 245 12.65 -36.60 34.03
C VAL A 245 13.84 -36.75 33.07
N LEU A 246 13.58 -36.92 31.77
CA LEU A 246 14.62 -37.02 30.76
C LEU A 246 15.44 -35.73 30.64
N ARG A 247 14.82 -34.55 30.70
CA ARG A 247 15.52 -33.26 30.71
C ARG A 247 16.42 -33.11 31.93
N GLU A 248 15.94 -33.50 33.11
CA GLU A 248 16.74 -33.48 34.34
C GLU A 248 17.91 -34.44 34.27
N LYS A 249 17.69 -35.66 33.76
CA LYS A 249 18.74 -36.65 33.53
C LYS A 249 19.80 -36.14 32.54
N TYR A 250 19.37 -35.56 31.43
CA TYR A 250 20.28 -34.99 30.43
C TYR A 250 21.07 -33.81 31.00
N ALA A 251 20.42 -32.91 31.74
CA ALA A 251 21.08 -31.79 32.40
C ALA A 251 22.15 -32.28 33.39
N LYS A 252 21.85 -33.30 34.22
CA LYS A 252 22.83 -33.90 35.13
C LYS A 252 24.02 -34.52 34.41
N LEU A 253 23.79 -35.18 33.28
CA LEU A 253 24.82 -35.89 32.52
C LEU A 253 25.73 -34.98 31.68
N TYR A 254 25.16 -33.96 31.04
CA TYR A 254 25.86 -33.22 29.98
C TYR A 254 26.03 -31.73 30.25
N ARG A 255 25.29 -31.14 31.20
CA ARG A 255 25.49 -29.75 31.60
C ARG A 255 26.62 -29.70 32.63
N LYS A 256 27.87 -29.79 32.14
CA LYS A 256 29.08 -29.54 32.94
C LYS A 256 28.94 -28.22 33.74
N LYS A 257 29.32 -28.26 35.02
CA LYS A 257 29.63 -27.07 35.81
C LYS A 257 30.83 -26.34 35.23
#